data_AF-D4DG30-F1
#
_entry.id   AF-D4DG30-F1
#
_cell.length_a   1.000
_cell.length_b   1.000
_cell.length_c   1.000
_cell.angle_alpha   90.00
_cell.angle_beta   90.00
_cell.angle_gamma   90.00
#
_symmetry.space_group_name_H-M   'P 1'
#
loop_
_entity.id
_entity.type
_entity.pdbx_description
1 polymer ?
#
loop_
_entity_poly.entity_id
_entity_poly.type
_entity_poly.pdbx_seq_one_letter_code
_entity_poly.pdbx_strand_id
1 'polypeptide(L)'
;MAGQQEAPVYHPQDALKRAINTTMVTGGVGLFTSAVQNTLQKQNVGPWGVFTRSGSTIFLFAAMGGSYEFVKTASANLRTKKDYWNSVYGGFAAGSLVGFRARTFPAMIGYGVALATLLGVFEYSGGSIAGKIADPNVDEYDRRTALRKNFRSPGEETIAELGERRGMSGPHLVAILQLYLSISLQLMIANRPQESRHPDLQRDGESG
;
A
#
# COMPACT_ATOMS: atom_id res chain seq x y z
N MET A 1 24.70 -6.46 -8.20
CA MET A 1 24.30 -6.86 -6.84
C MET A 1 23.05 -6.06 -6.52
N ALA A 2 21.88 -6.72 -6.55
CA ALA A 2 20.59 -6.05 -6.37
C ALA A 2 20.45 -5.63 -4.90
N GLY A 3 20.27 -4.34 -4.65
CA GLY A 3 19.94 -3.83 -3.32
C GLY A 3 18.64 -4.48 -2.87
N GLN A 4 18.73 -5.40 -1.91
CA GLN A 4 17.57 -5.83 -1.15
C GLN A 4 17.05 -4.57 -0.46
N GLN A 5 15.98 -3.98 -0.99
CA GLN A 5 15.17 -3.04 -0.24
C GLN A 5 14.71 -3.81 0.99
N GLU A 6 15.37 -3.56 2.13
CA GLU A 6 14.95 -4.07 3.43
C GLU A 6 13.50 -3.61 3.61
N ALA A 7 12.56 -4.55 3.39
CA ALA A 7 11.17 -4.30 3.68
C ALA A 7 11.12 -3.74 5.10
N PRO A 8 10.55 -2.53 5.32
CA PRO A 8 10.72 -1.81 6.57
C PRO A 8 10.32 -2.72 7.72
N VAL A 9 11.31 -3.18 8.48
CA VAL A 9 11.11 -4.18 9.52
C VAL A 9 10.13 -3.59 10.52
N TYR A 10 9.00 -4.27 10.68
CA TYR A 10 7.97 -3.79 11.59
C TYR A 10 8.49 -3.92 13.02
N HIS A 11 8.75 -2.79 13.66
CA HIS A 11 9.01 -2.74 15.08
C HIS A 11 7.69 -2.74 15.85
N PRO A 12 7.43 -3.75 16.70
CA PRO A 12 6.27 -3.78 17.58
C PRO A 12 6.20 -2.52 18.44
N GLN A 13 5.00 -2.01 18.59
CA GLN A 13 4.75 -0.79 19.35
C GLN A 13 3.87 -1.10 20.54
N ASP A 14 4.16 -0.46 21.67
CA ASP A 14 3.28 -0.55 22.83
C ASP A 14 1.99 0.23 22.55
N ALA A 15 0.92 -0.52 22.28
CA ALA A 15 -0.40 0.01 21.98
C ALA A 15 -0.99 0.80 23.15
N LEU A 16 -0.71 0.39 24.39
CA LEU A 16 -1.23 1.05 25.57
C LEU A 16 -0.52 2.39 25.77
N LYS A 17 0.81 2.40 25.70
CA LYS A 17 1.60 3.65 25.83
C LYS A 17 1.22 4.67 24.75
N ARG A 18 1.06 4.23 23.50
CA ARG A 18 0.61 5.11 22.41
C ARG A 18 -0.81 5.62 22.62
N ALA A 19 -1.73 4.74 22.98
CA ALA A 19 -3.10 5.12 23.27
C ALA A 19 -3.18 6.15 24.40
N ILE A 20 -2.43 5.96 25.50
CA ILE A 20 -2.40 6.92 26.62
C ILE A 20 -1.88 8.28 26.17
N ASN A 21 -0.77 8.33 25.43
CA ASN A 21 -0.22 9.59 24.92
C ASN A 21 -1.23 10.33 24.02
N THR A 22 -1.84 9.61 23.08
CA THR A 22 -2.84 10.21 22.17
C THR A 22 -4.10 10.61 22.93
N THR A 23 -4.53 9.83 23.92
CA THR A 23 -5.65 10.17 24.81
C THR A 23 -5.38 11.43 25.61
N MET A 24 -4.16 11.62 26.11
CA MET A 24 -3.79 12.84 26.83
C MET A 24 -3.86 14.07 25.92
N VAL A 25 -3.32 13.98 24.70
CA VAL A 25 -3.36 15.07 23.72
C VAL A 25 -4.81 15.41 23.33
N THR A 26 -5.57 14.41 22.91
CA THR A 26 -6.97 14.59 22.50
C THR A 26 -7.89 14.98 23.66
N GLY A 27 -7.65 14.45 24.86
CA GLY A 27 -8.34 14.85 26.08
C GLY A 27 -8.06 16.31 26.44
N GLY A 28 -6.83 16.79 26.25
CA GLY A 28 -6.48 18.21 26.40
C GLY A 28 -7.24 19.10 25.40
N VAL A 29 -7.33 18.69 24.13
CA VAL A 29 -8.16 19.38 23.12
C VAL A 29 -9.64 19.36 23.51
N GLY A 30 -10.13 18.24 24.04
CA GLY A 30 -11.48 18.10 24.56
C GLY A 30 -11.76 19.02 25.74
N LEU A 31 -10.80 19.16 26.66
CA LEU A 31 -10.89 20.09 27.79
C LEU A 31 -10.93 21.54 27.33
N PHE A 32 -10.06 21.92 26.40
CA PHE A 32 -10.07 23.26 25.82
C PHE A 32 -11.41 23.55 25.12
N THR A 33 -11.90 22.60 24.33
CA THR A 33 -13.21 22.70 23.66
C THR A 33 -14.35 22.81 24.68
N SER A 34 -14.28 22.05 25.76
CA SER A 34 -15.24 22.09 26.87
C SER A 34 -15.25 23.45 27.56
N ALA A 35 -14.08 24.04 27.79
CA ALA A 35 -13.95 25.39 28.34
C ALA A 35 -14.58 26.44 27.42
N VAL A 36 -14.31 26.39 26.12
CA VAL A 36 -14.94 27.27 25.11
C VAL A 36 -16.45 27.08 25.07
N GLN A 37 -16.94 25.84 25.15
CA GLN A 37 -18.37 25.57 25.19
C GLN A 37 -19.01 26.09 26.48
N ASN A 38 -18.32 26.02 27.62
CA ASN A 38 -18.79 26.53 28.90
C ASN A 38 -18.88 28.07 28.91
N THR A 39 -17.96 28.78 28.25
CA THR A 39 -18.01 30.26 28.17
C THR A 39 -19.09 30.76 27.21
N LEU A 40 -19.45 29.99 26.19
CA LEU A 40 -20.51 30.32 25.23
C LEU A 40 -21.91 29.95 25.71
N GLN A 41 -22.06 29.29 26.87
CA GLN A 41 -23.37 28.92 27.39
C GLN A 41 -24.16 30.16 27.85
N LYS A 42 -25.44 30.22 27.46
CA LYS A 42 -26.36 31.30 27.84
C LYS A 42 -26.68 31.34 29.34
N GLN A 43 -26.37 30.27 30.09
CA GLN A 43 -26.61 30.18 31.53
C GLN A 43 -25.27 30.16 32.26
N ASN A 44 -25.16 30.91 33.35
CA ASN A 44 -23.93 30.99 34.15
C ASN A 44 -23.74 29.70 34.96
N VAL A 45 -23.03 28.72 34.39
CA VAL A 45 -22.78 27.40 35.00
C VAL A 45 -21.51 27.33 35.85
N GLY A 46 -20.81 28.46 36.02
CA GLY A 46 -19.58 28.54 36.80
C GLY A 46 -18.43 27.66 36.26
N PRO A 47 -17.26 27.66 36.94
CA PRO A 47 -16.11 26.85 36.52
C PRO A 47 -16.38 25.34 36.58
N TRP A 48 -17.26 24.91 37.49
CA TRP A 48 -17.64 23.51 37.66
C TRP A 48 -18.47 22.96 36.49
N GLY A 49 -19.06 23.83 35.67
CA GLY A 49 -19.79 23.48 34.46
C GLY A 49 -18.92 22.78 33.40
N VAL A 50 -17.61 23.05 33.36
CA VAL A 50 -16.66 22.43 32.41
C VAL A 50 -16.60 20.91 32.59
N PHE A 51 -16.63 20.44 33.85
CA PHE A 51 -16.54 19.02 34.17
C PHE A 51 -17.91 18.34 34.25
N THR A 52 -18.92 19.04 34.77
CA THR A 52 -20.24 18.43 35.00
C THR A 52 -21.20 18.53 33.81
N ARG A 53 -21.16 19.64 33.07
CA ARG A 53 -22.06 19.90 31.93
C ARG A 53 -21.37 19.57 30.61
N SER A 54 -20.15 20.06 30.44
CA SER A 54 -19.33 19.88 29.23
C SER A 54 -18.35 18.71 29.34
N GLY A 55 -18.34 17.95 30.44
CA GLY A 55 -17.47 16.79 30.62
C GLY A 55 -17.66 15.70 29.55
N SER A 56 -18.85 15.61 28.95
CA SER A 56 -19.11 14.68 27.85
C SER A 56 -18.24 14.95 26.63
N THR A 57 -17.85 16.20 26.34
CA THR A 57 -16.97 16.47 25.19
C THR A 57 -15.54 16.05 25.50
N ILE A 58 -15.05 16.34 26.71
CA ILE A 58 -13.74 15.86 27.18
C ILE A 58 -13.64 14.34 27.02
N PHE A 59 -14.65 13.62 27.52
CA PHE A 59 -14.73 12.17 27.40
C PHE A 59 -14.77 11.73 25.93
N LEU A 60 -15.59 12.35 25.10
CA LEU A 60 -15.72 11.98 23.68
C LEU A 60 -14.38 12.12 22.95
N PHE A 61 -13.70 13.26 23.08
CA PHE A 61 -12.41 13.50 22.43
C PHE A 61 -11.32 12.54 22.93
N ALA A 62 -11.24 12.34 24.25
CA ALA A 62 -10.29 11.40 24.85
C ALA A 62 -10.55 9.96 24.38
N ALA A 63 -11.81 9.51 24.41
CA ALA A 63 -12.18 8.16 24.02
C ALA A 63 -11.96 7.94 22.51
N MET A 64 -12.25 8.93 21.66
CA MET A 64 -11.95 8.87 20.23
C MET A 64 -10.46 8.73 19.96
N GLY A 65 -9.62 9.59 20.55
CA GLY A 65 -8.17 9.54 20.34
C GLY A 65 -7.52 8.26 20.88
N GLY A 66 -7.94 7.83 22.07
CA GLY A 66 -7.46 6.60 22.68
C GLY A 66 -7.85 5.35 21.91
N SER A 67 -9.13 5.21 21.55
CA SER A 67 -9.60 4.05 20.78
C SER A 67 -9.01 4.00 19.37
N TYR A 68 -8.87 5.15 18.70
CA TYR A 68 -8.22 5.23 17.39
C TYR A 68 -6.79 4.68 17.44
N GLU A 69 -5.95 5.23 18.32
CA GLU A 69 -4.53 4.86 18.36
C GLU A 69 -4.32 3.46 18.92
N PHE A 70 -5.14 3.03 19.90
CA PHE A 70 -5.11 1.68 20.42
C PHE A 70 -5.40 0.66 19.33
N VAL A 71 -6.52 0.80 18.61
CA VAL A 71 -6.94 -0.14 17.56
C VAL A 71 -5.99 -0.08 16.37
N LYS A 72 -5.50 1.10 15.98
CA LYS A 72 -4.49 1.27 14.94
C LYS A 72 -3.18 0.55 15.30
N THR A 73 -2.71 0.68 16.54
CA THR A 73 -1.46 0.04 16.98
C THR A 73 -1.63 -1.46 17.18
N ALA A 74 -2.75 -1.89 17.76
CA ALA A 74 -3.07 -3.31 17.94
C ALA A 74 -3.19 -4.04 16.60
N SER A 75 -3.88 -3.45 15.62
CA SER A 75 -3.98 -4.03 14.26
C SER A 75 -2.63 -4.08 13.55
N ALA A 76 -1.80 -3.03 13.72
CA ALA A 76 -0.44 -3.02 13.18
C ALA A 76 0.45 -4.12 13.79
N ASN A 77 0.35 -4.34 15.11
CA ASN A 77 1.10 -5.38 15.82
C ASN A 77 0.68 -6.79 15.36
N LEU A 78 -0.63 -7.03 15.21
CA LEU A 78 -1.16 -8.33 14.77
C LEU A 78 -0.78 -8.66 13.32
N ARG A 79 -0.76 -7.64 12.45
CA ARG A 79 -0.45 -7.81 11.02
C ARG A 79 1.02 -7.68 10.69
N THR A 80 1.84 -7.30 11.68
CA THR A 80 3.26 -6.93 11.52
C THR A 80 3.52 -6.01 10.33
N LYS A 81 2.55 -5.13 10.04
CA LYS A 81 2.51 -4.27 8.84
C LYS A 81 1.94 -2.90 9.18
N LYS A 82 2.54 -1.85 8.61
CA LYS A 82 2.05 -0.46 8.71
C LYS A 82 1.37 -0.05 7.41
N ASP A 83 0.08 -0.34 7.32
CA ASP A 83 -0.74 -0.03 6.14
C ASP A 83 -1.92 0.88 6.51
N TYR A 84 -2.57 1.45 5.48
CA TYR A 84 -3.80 2.24 5.62
C TYR A 84 -4.93 1.48 6.32
N TRP A 85 -4.96 0.15 6.23
CA TRP A 85 -5.94 -0.70 6.93
C TRP A 85 -5.94 -0.49 8.44
N ASN A 86 -4.79 -0.20 9.05
CA ASN A 86 -4.70 0.03 10.49
C ASN A 86 -5.47 1.31 10.89
N SER A 87 -5.40 2.34 10.05
CA SER A 87 -6.13 3.60 10.23
C SER A 87 -7.63 3.44 9.93
N VAL A 88 -8.02 2.53 9.03
CA VAL A 88 -9.43 2.16 8.80
C VAL A 88 -10.04 1.55 10.06
N TYR A 89 -9.37 0.56 10.68
CA TYR A 89 -9.88 -0.06 11.92
C TYR A 89 -9.92 0.93 13.08
N GLY A 90 -8.87 1.75 13.26
CA GLY A 90 -8.87 2.81 14.26
C GLY A 90 -9.96 3.85 14.02
N GLY A 91 -10.15 4.26 12.76
CA GLY A 91 -11.15 5.23 12.35
C GLY A 91 -12.58 4.74 12.57
N PHE A 92 -12.83 3.46 12.31
CA PHE A 92 -14.12 2.83 12.62
C PHE A 92 -14.40 2.83 14.12
N ALA A 93 -13.41 2.44 14.94
CA ALA A 93 -13.55 2.43 16.39
C ALA A 93 -13.85 3.84 16.94
N ALA A 94 -13.08 4.85 16.54
CA ALA A 94 -13.30 6.22 16.97
C ALA A 94 -14.63 6.81 16.44
N GLY A 95 -15.00 6.53 15.19
CA GLY A 95 -16.27 6.99 14.60
C GLY A 95 -17.49 6.36 15.25
N SER A 96 -17.39 5.10 15.67
CA SER A 96 -18.47 4.43 16.40
C SER A 96 -18.76 5.12 17.74
N LEU A 97 -17.74 5.69 18.41
CA LEU A 97 -17.91 6.45 19.66
C LEU A 97 -18.60 7.80 19.43
N VAL A 98 -18.34 8.45 18.29
CA VAL A 98 -19.10 9.66 17.90
C VAL A 98 -20.57 9.31 17.73
N GLY A 99 -20.86 8.23 16.99
CA GLY A 99 -22.23 7.78 16.75
C GLY A 99 -22.93 7.23 18.00
N PHE A 100 -22.17 6.74 18.99
CA PHE A 100 -22.70 6.30 20.27
C PHE A 100 -23.45 7.41 21.01
N ARG A 101 -23.07 8.68 20.80
CA ARG A 101 -23.77 9.84 21.36
C ARG A 101 -25.23 9.95 20.89
N ALA A 102 -25.54 9.47 19.69
CA ALA A 102 -26.89 9.42 19.15
C ALA A 102 -27.72 8.24 19.69
N ARG A 103 -27.13 7.35 20.51
CA ARG A 103 -27.80 6.22 21.18
C ARG A 103 -28.57 5.28 20.25
N THR A 104 -28.12 5.15 19.00
CA THR A 104 -28.75 4.28 18.00
C THR A 104 -27.68 3.49 17.24
N PHE A 105 -27.95 2.21 16.97
CA PHE A 105 -27.03 1.34 16.23
C PHE A 105 -26.74 1.82 14.81
N PRO A 106 -27.72 2.30 14.03
CA PRO A 106 -27.45 2.83 12.69
C PRO A 106 -26.51 4.04 12.72
N ALA A 107 -26.64 4.93 13.71
CA ALA A 107 -25.72 6.04 13.85
C ALA A 107 -24.31 5.57 14.17
N MET A 108 -24.13 4.65 15.11
CA MET A 108 -22.80 4.08 15.43
C MET A 108 -22.10 3.53 14.20
N ILE A 109 -22.79 2.73 13.40
CA ILE A 109 -22.23 2.13 12.19
C ILE A 109 -21.98 3.20 11.13
N GLY A 110 -22.94 4.12 10.92
CA GLY A 110 -22.83 5.19 9.93
C GLY A 110 -21.64 6.12 10.19
N TYR A 111 -21.50 6.63 11.42
CA TYR A 111 -20.36 7.46 11.81
C TYR A 111 -19.04 6.68 11.81
N GLY A 112 -19.07 5.40 12.24
CA GLY A 112 -17.93 4.50 12.17
C GLY A 112 -17.42 4.33 10.74
N VAL A 113 -18.28 3.93 9.81
CA VAL A 113 -17.94 3.76 8.39
C VAL A 113 -17.48 5.08 7.77
N ALA A 114 -18.18 6.18 8.03
CA ALA A 114 -17.81 7.49 7.48
C ALA A 114 -16.38 7.91 7.87
N LEU A 115 -16.01 7.81 9.16
CA LEU A 115 -14.64 8.12 9.60
C LEU A 115 -13.63 7.08 9.13
N ALA A 116 -13.99 5.79 9.09
CA ALA A 116 -13.12 4.74 8.58
C ALA A 116 -12.74 4.97 7.11
N THR A 117 -13.71 5.34 6.28
CA THR A 117 -13.48 5.67 4.87
C THR A 117 -12.64 6.94 4.73
N LEU A 118 -12.96 8.01 5.46
CA LEU A 118 -12.21 9.27 5.41
C LEU A 118 -10.74 9.07 5.79
N LEU A 119 -10.48 8.40 6.92
CA LEU A 119 -9.11 8.16 7.39
C LEU A 119 -8.39 7.13 6.54
N GLY A 120 -9.10 6.13 6.03
CA GLY A 120 -8.56 5.16 5.07
C GLY A 120 -8.08 5.84 3.79
N VAL A 121 -8.90 6.72 3.19
CA VAL A 121 -8.53 7.49 2.00
C VAL A 121 -7.39 8.46 2.29
N PHE A 122 -7.40 9.12 3.45
CA PHE A 122 -6.35 10.05 3.85
C PHE A 122 -4.98 9.35 3.98
N GLU A 123 -4.94 8.19 4.64
CA GLU A 123 -3.71 7.41 4.83
C GLU A 123 -3.27 6.73 3.53
N TYR A 124 -4.23 6.26 2.73
CA TYR A 124 -3.96 5.77 1.38
C TYR A 124 -3.33 6.85 0.49
N SER A 125 -3.78 8.11 0.63
CA SER A 125 -3.22 9.26 -0.09
C SER A 125 -1.86 9.71 0.43
N GLY A 126 -1.34 9.08 1.48
CA GLY A 126 0.00 9.33 2.01
C GLY A 126 0.06 9.97 3.40
N GLY A 127 -1.07 10.12 4.09
CA GLY A 127 -1.12 10.46 5.52
C GLY A 127 -0.56 11.84 5.90
N SER A 128 -0.29 12.71 4.92
CA SER A 128 0.28 14.05 5.12
C SER A 128 -0.40 15.05 4.21
N ILE A 129 -0.87 16.16 4.79
CA ILE A 129 -1.45 17.29 4.07
C ILE A 129 -0.35 18.13 3.39
N ALA A 130 0.84 18.20 3.99
CA ALA A 130 1.97 18.94 3.46
C ALA A 130 2.78 18.17 2.39
N GLY A 131 2.32 16.98 2.00
CA GLY A 131 3.04 16.07 1.12
C GLY A 131 4.01 15.16 1.85
N LYS A 132 4.47 14.10 1.18
CA LYS A 132 5.54 13.24 1.69
C LYS A 132 6.86 13.99 1.59
N ILE A 133 7.44 14.35 2.74
CA ILE A 133 8.83 14.80 2.82
C ILE A 133 9.67 13.64 2.31
N ALA A 134 10.58 13.92 1.37
CA ALA A 134 11.48 12.90 0.84
C ALA A 134 12.25 12.27 1.99
N ASP A 135 12.17 10.95 2.12
CA ASP A 135 12.88 10.23 3.17
C ASP A 135 14.39 10.38 2.92
N PRO A 136 15.17 11.00 3.83
CA PRO A 136 16.59 11.24 3.61
C PRO A 136 17.41 9.95 3.46
N ASN A 137 16.84 8.82 3.87
CA ASN A 137 17.49 7.50 3.87
C ASN A 137 17.29 6.73 2.57
N VAL A 138 16.41 7.20 1.67
CA VAL A 138 16.23 6.59 0.35
C VAL A 138 17.17 7.29 -0.62
N ASP A 139 18.07 6.53 -1.24
CA ASP A 139 18.94 7.08 -2.27
C ASP A 139 18.07 7.76 -3.34
N GLU A 140 18.38 9.02 -3.65
CA GLU A 140 17.68 9.81 -4.65
C GLU A 140 17.72 9.10 -6.01
N TYR A 141 18.74 8.26 -6.25
CA TYR A 141 18.80 7.37 -7.39
C TYR A 141 17.68 6.31 -7.41
N ASP A 142 17.43 5.62 -6.29
CA ASP A 142 16.37 4.60 -6.19
C ASP A 142 14.99 5.23 -6.29
N ARG A 143 14.79 6.40 -5.67
CA ARG A 143 13.55 7.18 -5.79
C ARG A 143 13.28 7.58 -7.24
N ARG A 144 14.29 8.09 -7.95
CA ARG A 144 14.17 8.45 -9.37
C ARG A 144 13.98 7.23 -10.26
N THR A 145 14.59 6.10 -9.91
CA THR A 145 14.41 4.84 -10.63
C THR A 145 13.00 4.31 -10.45
N ALA A 146 12.42 4.39 -9.25
CA ALA A 146 11.02 4.05 -8.99
C ALA A 146 10.04 4.96 -9.76
N LEU A 147 10.31 6.27 -9.81
CA LEU A 147 9.53 7.21 -10.61
C LEU A 147 9.61 6.92 -12.12
N ARG A 148 10.78 6.49 -12.62
CA ARG A 148 10.97 6.09 -14.02
C ARG A 148 10.26 4.77 -14.35
N LYS A 149 10.30 3.79 -13.43
CA LYS A 149 9.60 2.50 -13.59
C LYS A 149 8.08 2.69 -13.74
N ASN A 150 7.52 3.76 -13.17
CA ASN A 150 6.10 4.09 -13.32
C ASN A 150 5.68 4.41 -14.78
N PHE A 151 6.62 4.86 -15.61
CA PHE A 151 6.37 5.15 -17.03
C PHE A 151 6.81 4.02 -17.97
N ARG A 152 7.72 3.15 -17.53
CA ARG A 152 8.24 2.03 -18.34
C ARG A 152 8.65 0.88 -17.43
N SER A 153 7.77 -0.09 -17.26
CA SER A 153 8.09 -1.38 -16.63
C SER A 153 8.57 -2.37 -17.69
N PRO A 154 9.61 -3.19 -17.40
CA PRO A 154 9.96 -4.31 -18.26
C PRO A 154 8.82 -5.33 -18.30
N GLY A 155 8.58 -5.92 -19.48
CA GLY A 155 7.47 -6.86 -19.69
C GLY A 155 7.53 -8.09 -18.77
N GLU A 156 8.73 -8.52 -18.39
CA GLU A 156 8.94 -9.64 -17.46
C GLU A 156 8.43 -9.33 -16.04
N GLU A 157 8.70 -8.12 -15.50
CA GLU A 157 8.15 -7.68 -14.19
C GLU A 157 6.63 -7.58 -14.25
N THR A 158 6.08 -7.11 -15.38
CA THR A 158 4.63 -6.97 -15.59
C THR A 158 3.92 -8.33 -15.65
N ILE A 159 4.53 -9.32 -16.29
CA ILE A 159 4.01 -10.70 -16.38
C ILE A 159 4.12 -11.42 -15.03
N ALA A 160 5.19 -11.19 -14.27
CA ALA A 160 5.37 -11.74 -12.93
C ALA A 160 4.34 -11.19 -11.93
N GLU A 161 3.97 -9.91 -12.02
CA GLU A 161 2.97 -9.29 -11.14
C GLU A 161 1.52 -9.61 -11.53
N LEU A 162 1.18 -9.59 -12.83
CA LEU A 162 -0.21 -9.73 -13.31
C LEU A 162 -0.62 -11.17 -13.64
N GLY A 163 0.35 -12.07 -13.77
CA GLY A 163 0.12 -13.45 -14.15
C GLY A 163 -0.19 -13.62 -15.64
N GLU A 164 0.26 -14.74 -16.17
CA GLU A 164 0.30 -15.01 -17.60
C GLU A 164 -1.05 -15.54 -18.11
N ARG A 165 -2.10 -14.69 -18.15
CA ARG A 165 -3.45 -15.14 -18.58
C ARG A 165 -4.32 -14.15 -19.37
N ARG A 166 -3.87 -12.93 -19.64
CA ARG A 166 -4.68 -11.89 -20.34
C ARG A 166 -4.04 -11.38 -21.65
N GLY A 167 -3.51 -12.28 -22.47
CA GLY A 167 -2.90 -11.91 -23.77
C GLY A 167 -1.49 -11.30 -23.67
N MET A 168 -0.92 -11.25 -22.47
CA MET A 168 0.50 -10.94 -22.24
C MET A 168 1.28 -12.25 -22.26
N SER A 169 1.97 -12.49 -23.37
CA SER A 169 2.84 -13.66 -23.56
C SER A 169 4.27 -13.30 -23.18
N GLY A 170 4.88 -14.06 -22.28
CA GLY A 170 6.33 -14.01 -22.08
C GLY A 170 7.10 -14.41 -23.35
N PRO A 171 8.42 -14.15 -23.39
CA PRO A 171 9.28 -14.44 -24.54
C PRO A 171 9.35 -15.93 -24.91
N HIS A 172 8.80 -16.82 -24.08
CA HIS A 172 8.80 -18.26 -24.27
C HIS A 172 7.98 -18.69 -25.51
N LEU A 173 6.91 -17.99 -25.93
CA LEU A 173 6.16 -18.37 -27.14
C LEU A 173 6.97 -18.13 -28.43
N VAL A 174 7.72 -17.02 -28.49
CA VAL A 174 8.65 -16.75 -29.59
C VAL A 174 9.81 -17.74 -29.55
N ALA A 175 10.32 -18.08 -28.37
CA ALA A 175 11.37 -19.08 -28.20
C ALA A 175 10.91 -20.48 -28.66
N ILE A 176 9.68 -20.89 -28.33
CA ILE A 176 9.10 -22.18 -28.77
C ILE A 176 8.94 -22.20 -30.29
N LEU A 177 8.44 -21.12 -30.90
CA LEU A 177 8.32 -21.01 -32.36
C LEU A 177 9.69 -21.03 -33.05
N GLN A 178 10.68 -20.31 -32.52
CA GLN A 178 12.06 -20.33 -33.02
C GLN A 178 12.70 -21.72 -32.91
N LEU A 179 12.48 -22.42 -31.80
CA LEU A 179 12.99 -23.76 -31.56
C LEU A 179 12.33 -24.77 -32.52
N TYR A 180 11.04 -24.63 -32.78
CA TYR A 180 10.34 -25.47 -33.76
C TYR A 180 10.80 -25.21 -35.20
N LEU A 181 11.02 -23.94 -35.57
CA LEU A 181 11.51 -23.55 -36.90
C LEU A 181 12.95 -24.06 -37.15
N SER A 182 13.82 -23.96 -36.15
CA SER A 182 15.21 -24.43 -36.23
C SER A 182 15.32 -25.96 -36.27
N ILE A 183 14.51 -26.69 -35.50
CA ILE A 183 14.43 -28.15 -35.59
C ILE A 183 13.91 -28.58 -36.97
N SER A 184 12.87 -27.93 -37.48
CA SER A 184 12.30 -28.24 -38.80
C SER A 184 13.31 -27.98 -39.93
N LEU A 185 14.06 -26.89 -39.83
CA LEU A 185 15.13 -26.55 -40.78
C LEU A 185 16.27 -27.59 -40.72
N GLN A 186 16.68 -28.01 -39.52
CA GLN A 186 17.70 -29.06 -39.36
C GLN A 186 17.24 -30.40 -39.93
N LEU A 187 15.99 -30.80 -39.71
CA LEU A 187 15.42 -32.00 -40.30
C LEU A 187 15.36 -31.92 -41.84
N MET A 188 15.03 -30.74 -42.38
CA MET A 188 15.00 -30.53 -43.83
C MET A 188 16.40 -30.55 -44.47
N ILE A 189 17.43 -30.06 -43.77
CA ILE A 189 18.83 -30.16 -44.22
C ILE A 189 19.33 -31.60 -44.09
N ALA A 190 19.01 -32.30 -43.01
CA ALA A 190 19.41 -33.69 -42.79
C ALA A 190 18.77 -34.67 -43.80
N ASN A 191 17.58 -34.37 -44.31
CA ASN A 191 16.88 -35.17 -45.33
C ASN A 191 17.13 -34.68 -46.77
N ARG A 192 18.13 -33.81 -46.98
CA ARG A 192 18.59 -33.48 -48.34
C ARG A 192 19.11 -34.75 -48.99
N PRO A 193 18.55 -35.20 -50.13
CA PRO A 193 19.13 -36.31 -50.87
C PRO A 193 20.56 -35.91 -51.23
N GLN A 194 21.52 -36.74 -50.81
CA GLN A 194 22.91 -36.62 -51.26
C GLN A 194 22.87 -36.84 -52.76
N GLU A 195 22.88 -35.74 -53.52
CA GLU A 195 23.15 -35.76 -54.95
C GLU A 195 24.49 -36.48 -55.10
N SER A 196 24.43 -37.74 -55.51
CA SER A 196 25.59 -38.58 -55.74
C SER A 196 26.43 -37.88 -56.79
N ARG A 197 27.49 -37.18 -56.32
CA ARG A 197 28.47 -36.51 -57.16
C ARG A 197 29.19 -37.59 -57.97
N HIS A 198 28.64 -37.92 -59.13
CA HIS A 198 29.30 -38.73 -60.14
C HIS A 198 30.61 -38.02 -60.53
N PRO A 199 31.78 -38.67 -60.41
CA PRO A 199 33.00 -38.11 -60.94
C PRO A 199 32.99 -38.35 -62.47
N ASP A 200 32.61 -37.33 -63.22
CA ASP A 200 32.83 -37.34 -64.67
C ASP A 200 34.33 -37.24 -64.94
N LEU A 201 34.90 -38.41 -65.21
CA LEU A 201 36.13 -38.60 -65.94
C LEU A 201 35.99 -37.94 -67.31
N GLN A 202 36.51 -36.72 -67.46
CA GLN A 202 36.88 -36.20 -68.76
C GLN A 202 38.39 -35.95 -68.81
N ARG A 203 39.01 -36.99 -69.34
CA ARG A 203 40.31 -37.00 -70.00
C ARG A 203 40.26 -36.10 -71.24
N ASP A 204 41.44 -35.75 -71.74
CA ASP A 204 41.75 -35.15 -73.06
C ASP A 204 41.75 -33.60 -73.06
N GLY A 205 42.78 -32.86 -73.46
CA GLY A 205 44.07 -33.20 -74.04
C GLY A 205 44.92 -31.94 -74.28
N GLU A 206 46.17 -32.20 -74.68
CA GLU A 206 47.08 -31.35 -75.45
C GLU A 206 47.76 -30.12 -74.80
N SER A 207 49.03 -30.39 -74.52
CA SER A 207 50.23 -29.56 -74.60
C SER A 207 50.24 -28.45 -75.66
N GLY A 208 50.63 -27.26 -75.21
CA GLY A 208 51.30 -26.19 -75.95
C GLY A 208 52.25 -25.47 -75.00
#